data_AF-A0A090RXA8-F1
#
_entry.id   AF-A0A090RXA8-F1
#
_cell.length_a   1.000
_cell.length_b   1.000
_cell.length_c   1.000
_cell.angle_alpha   90.00
_cell.angle_beta   90.00
_cell.angle_gamma   90.00
#
_symmetry.space_group_name_H-M   'P 1'
#
loop_
_entity.id
_entity.type
_entity.pdbx_description
1 polymer ?
#
loop_
_entity_poly.entity_id
_entity_poly.type
_entity_poly.pdbx_seq_one_letter_code
_entity_poly.pdbx_strand_id
1 'polypeptide(L)'
;MYRITCSLTMLLILAGCASHNQFASEKDLHHHNTEARNFCKQMEDGDHYYQCFDRYLLKGSSVTMHQFLRTKRSLEQAIDTRSS
;
A
#
# COMPACT_ATOMS: atom_id res chain seq x y z
N MET A 1 41.81 -20.13 -31.57
CA MET A 1 41.28 -18.79 -31.91
C MET A 1 40.10 -19.04 -32.83
N TYR A 2 38.82 -18.90 -32.45
CA TYR A 2 38.09 -17.68 -32.08
C TYR A 2 37.03 -17.94 -31.00
N ARG A 3 36.81 -16.95 -30.13
CA ARG A 3 35.79 -16.86 -29.08
C ARG A 3 34.52 -16.19 -29.64
N ILE A 4 33.39 -16.87 -29.74
CA ILE A 4 32.06 -16.30 -30.04
C ILE A 4 31.05 -17.37 -29.56
N THR A 5 30.10 -17.22 -28.63
CA THR A 5 29.33 -16.09 -28.13
C THR A 5 28.76 -16.50 -26.77
N CYS A 6 29.24 -15.87 -25.70
CA CYS A 6 28.63 -15.93 -24.38
C CYS A 6 27.77 -14.67 -24.26
N SER A 7 26.50 -14.70 -24.67
CA SER A 7 25.52 -13.61 -24.48
C SER A 7 24.13 -14.04 -24.99
N LEU A 8 23.54 -15.06 -24.38
CA LEU A 8 22.12 -15.32 -24.53
C LEU A 8 21.55 -15.43 -23.12
N THR A 9 20.50 -14.66 -22.85
CA THR A 9 19.68 -14.63 -21.62
C THR A 9 20.04 -13.63 -20.52
N MET A 10 20.40 -12.38 -20.88
CA MET A 10 20.26 -11.24 -19.96
C MET A 10 19.13 -10.29 -20.39
N LEU A 11 18.00 -10.84 -20.86
CA LEU A 11 16.82 -10.06 -21.30
C LEU A 11 15.60 -10.20 -20.38
N LEU A 12 15.71 -10.93 -19.26
CA LEU A 12 14.59 -11.12 -18.32
C LEU A 12 14.59 -10.15 -17.11
N ILE A 13 15.56 -9.24 -17.01
CA ILE A 13 15.69 -8.37 -15.81
C ILE A 13 14.89 -7.05 -15.95
N LEU A 14 14.28 -6.75 -17.11
CA LEU A 14 13.53 -5.49 -17.30
C LEU A 14 12.01 -5.57 -17.12
N ALA A 15 11.44 -6.73 -16.76
CA ALA A 15 9.99 -6.82 -16.50
C ALA A 15 9.56 -6.32 -15.10
N GLY A 16 10.50 -5.85 -14.27
CA GLY A 16 10.26 -5.62 -12.83
C GLY A 16 10.06 -4.17 -12.35
N CYS A 17 10.06 -3.15 -13.22
CA CYS A 17 10.19 -1.75 -12.75
C CYS A 17 9.15 -0.76 -13.31
N ALA A 18 7.94 -1.20 -13.68
CA ALA A 18 6.95 -0.27 -14.25
C ALA A 18 5.53 -0.47 -13.69
N SER A 19 5.32 -0.16 -12.39
CA SER A 19 3.94 0.04 -11.87
C SER A 19 3.79 1.17 -10.83
N HIS A 20 4.85 1.91 -10.50
CA HIS A 20 4.83 2.92 -9.42
C HIS A 20 3.89 4.12 -9.66
N ASN A 21 3.43 4.33 -10.91
CA ASN A 21 2.51 5.41 -11.26
C ASN A 21 1.06 4.94 -11.50
N GLN A 22 0.73 3.67 -11.23
CA GLN A 22 -0.66 3.23 -11.29
C GLN A 22 -1.42 3.74 -10.07
N PHE A 23 -2.66 4.19 -10.27
CA PHE A 23 -3.56 4.52 -9.19
C PHE A 23 -4.18 3.26 -8.61
N ALA A 24 -4.44 3.26 -7.30
CA ALA A 24 -5.23 2.22 -6.66
C ALA A 24 -6.65 2.23 -7.23
N SER A 25 -7.24 1.04 -7.39
CA SER A 25 -8.62 0.96 -7.87
C SER A 25 -9.57 1.54 -6.82
N GLU A 26 -10.70 2.08 -7.26
CA GLU A 26 -11.74 2.59 -6.35
C GLU A 26 -12.22 1.51 -5.37
N LYS A 27 -12.33 0.26 -5.86
CA LYS A 27 -12.71 -0.89 -5.05
C LYS A 27 -11.69 -1.14 -3.91
N ASP A 28 -10.40 -1.10 -4.22
CA ASP A 28 -9.35 -1.32 -3.22
C ASP A 28 -9.31 -0.19 -2.19
N LEU A 29 -9.46 1.06 -2.66
CA LEU A 29 -9.54 2.23 -1.78
C LEU A 29 -10.76 2.17 -0.87
N HIS A 30 -11.92 1.78 -1.40
CA HIS A 30 -13.14 1.64 -0.64
C HIS A 30 -13.02 0.55 0.44
N HIS A 31 -12.46 -0.60 0.07
CA HIS A 31 -12.22 -1.70 1.00
C HIS A 31 -11.25 -1.29 2.13
N HIS A 32 -10.07 -0.77 1.79
CA HIS A 32 -9.10 -0.27 2.76
C HIS A 32 -9.69 0.80 3.68
N ASN A 33 -10.41 1.78 3.12
CA ASN A 33 -11.02 2.85 3.91
C ASN A 33 -12.12 2.34 4.85
N THR A 34 -12.81 1.26 4.49
CA THR A 34 -13.79 0.61 5.38
C THR A 34 -13.08 -0.06 6.55
N GLU A 35 -11.99 -0.79 6.30
CA GLU A 35 -11.17 -1.41 7.34
C GLU A 35 -10.56 -0.36 8.27
N ALA A 36 -9.96 0.69 7.72
CA ALA A 36 -9.38 1.81 8.48
C ALA A 36 -10.43 2.47 9.40
N ARG A 37 -11.64 2.73 8.89
CA ARG A 37 -12.74 3.27 9.70
C ARG A 37 -13.12 2.34 10.86
N ASN A 38 -13.22 1.05 10.59
CA ASN A 38 -13.57 0.06 11.62
C ASN A 38 -12.49 -0.04 12.70
N PHE A 39 -11.22 0.02 12.32
CA PHE A 39 -10.11 0.09 13.26
C PHE A 39 -10.17 1.37 14.11
N CYS A 40 -10.32 2.54 13.49
CA CYS A 40 -10.32 3.81 14.22
C CYS A 40 -11.53 3.99 15.14
N LYS A 41 -12.69 3.39 14.83
CA LYS A 41 -13.85 3.36 15.74
C LYS A 41 -13.58 2.69 17.08
N GLN A 42 -12.52 1.89 17.18
CA GLN A 42 -12.13 1.26 18.44
C GLN A 42 -11.36 2.23 19.36
N MET A 43 -11.05 3.45 18.92
CA MET A 43 -10.44 4.47 19.78
C MET A 43 -11.53 5.07 20.68
N GLU A 44 -11.32 5.01 22.00
CA GLU A 44 -12.32 5.47 23.00
C GLU A 44 -12.38 7.00 23.10
N ASP A 45 -11.28 7.68 22.78
CA ASP A 45 -11.15 9.12 22.83
C ASP A 45 -11.30 9.75 21.44
N GLY A 46 -12.05 10.87 21.39
CA GLY A 46 -12.38 11.58 20.16
C GLY A 46 -11.13 12.12 19.46
N ASP A 47 -10.16 12.64 20.21
CA ASP A 47 -8.93 13.16 19.62
C ASP A 47 -8.09 12.03 19.01
N HIS A 48 -7.96 10.90 19.70
CA HIS A 48 -7.32 9.70 19.16
C HIS A 48 -8.07 9.11 17.96
N TYR A 49 -9.40 9.19 17.92
CA TYR A 49 -10.19 8.80 16.76
C TYR A 49 -9.82 9.62 15.52
N TYR A 50 -9.79 10.95 15.62
CA TYR A 50 -9.46 11.82 14.49
C TYR A 50 -8.01 11.64 14.03
N GLN A 51 -7.07 11.50 14.97
CA GLN A 51 -5.67 11.20 14.63
C GLN A 51 -5.51 9.87 13.90
N CYS A 52 -6.24 8.84 14.33
CA CYS A 52 -6.27 7.55 13.64
C CYS A 52 -6.84 7.70 12.22
N PHE A 53 -7.95 8.43 12.10
CA PHE A 53 -8.62 8.64 10.82
C PHE A 53 -7.72 9.38 9.82
N ASP A 54 -7.01 10.42 10.26
CA ASP A 54 -6.07 11.16 9.42
C ASP A 54 -4.85 10.34 9.01
N ARG A 55 -4.44 9.37 9.85
CA ARG A 55 -3.30 8.51 9.56
C ARG A 55 -3.61 7.43 8.53
N TYR A 56 -4.76 6.77 8.65
CA TYR A 56 -5.04 5.55 7.88
C TYR A 56 -6.04 5.72 6.75
N LEU A 57 -6.87 6.77 6.76
CA LEU A 57 -7.86 6.97 5.72
C LEU A 57 -7.26 7.69 4.50
N LEU A 58 -7.41 7.08 3.33
CA LEU A 58 -6.96 7.62 2.05
C LEU A 58 -8.08 8.46 1.43
N LYS A 59 -8.05 9.78 1.63
CA LYS A 59 -9.13 10.73 1.26
C LYS A 59 -9.02 11.31 -0.16
N GLY A 60 -7.90 11.10 -0.85
CA GLY A 60 -7.67 11.64 -2.19
C GLY A 60 -8.44 10.89 -3.28
N SER A 61 -8.87 11.60 -4.32
CA SER A 61 -9.49 11.02 -5.52
C SER A 61 -8.49 10.28 -6.41
N SER A 62 -7.20 10.52 -6.21
CA SER A 62 -6.11 9.92 -6.98
C SER A 62 -5.00 9.46 -6.03
N VAL A 63 -5.12 8.23 -5.54
CA VAL A 63 -4.14 7.61 -4.64
C VAL A 63 -3.27 6.67 -5.44
N THR A 64 -1.95 6.87 -5.39
CA THR A 64 -1.03 5.97 -6.10
C THR A 64 -0.98 4.62 -5.42
N MET A 65 -0.69 3.56 -6.18
CA MET A 65 -0.54 2.21 -5.64
C MET A 65 0.52 2.17 -4.54
N HIS A 66 1.60 2.95 -4.67
CA HIS A 66 2.62 3.08 -3.64
C HIS A 66 2.06 3.67 -2.33
N GLN A 67 1.30 4.77 -2.40
CA GLN A 67 0.63 5.35 -1.23
C GLN A 67 -0.33 4.37 -0.59
N PHE A 68 -1.16 3.70 -1.41
CA PHE A 68 -2.10 2.68 -0.97
C PHE A 68 -1.42 1.54 -0.21
N LEU A 69 -0.42 0.89 -0.82
CA LEU A 69 0.27 -0.25 -0.22
C LEU A 69 1.01 0.13 1.07
N ARG A 70 1.62 1.31 1.11
CA ARG A 70 2.29 1.82 2.32
C ARG A 70 1.29 2.02 3.46
N THR A 71 0.18 2.69 3.20
CA THR A 71 -0.83 2.98 4.23
C THR A 71 -1.52 1.69 4.69
N LYS A 72 -1.82 0.77 3.76
CA LYS A 72 -2.38 -0.56 4.07
C LYS A 72 -1.48 -1.34 5.04
N ARG A 73 -0.20 -1.47 4.72
CA ARG A 73 0.76 -2.16 5.60
C ARG A 73 0.85 -1.52 6.99
N SER A 74 0.83 -0.19 7.05
CA SER A 74 0.88 0.51 8.33
C SER A 74 -0.38 0.28 9.18
N LEU A 75 -1.54 0.11 8.55
CA LEU A 75 -2.79 -0.25 9.23
C LEU A 75 -2.74 -1.69 9.75
N GLU A 76 -2.34 -2.64 8.91
CA GLU A 76 -2.19 -4.05 9.29
C GLU A 76 -1.28 -4.22 10.52
N GLN A 77 -0.13 -3.55 10.53
CA GLN A 77 0.79 -3.56 11.69
C GLN A 77 0.15 -2.99 12.97
N ALA A 78 -0.67 -1.96 12.86
CA ALA A 78 -1.33 -1.35 14.01
C ALA A 78 -2.42 -2.28 14.57
N ILE A 79 -3.15 -2.98 13.69
CA ILE A 79 -4.13 -4.00 14.07
C ILE A 79 -3.45 -5.16 14.80
N ASP A 80 -2.35 -5.68 14.24
CA ASP A 80 -1.60 -6.79 14.82
C ASP A 80 -1.04 -6.42 16.21
N THR A 81 -0.46 -5.22 16.33
CA THR A 81 0.12 -4.73 17.59
C THR A 81 -0.96 -4.57 18.68
N ARG A 82 -2.17 -4.16 18.30
CA ARG A 82 -3.27 -3.99 19.26
C ARG A 82 -3.94 -5.31 19.66
N SER A 83 -3.88 -6.31 18.79
CA SER A 83 -4.48 -7.62 19.01
C SER A 83 -3.57 -8.58 19.80
N SER A 84 -2.31 -8.18 20.04
CA SER A 84 -1.30 -8.91 20.83
C SER A 84 -1.34 -8.47 22.28
#